data_AF-A0A961RA68-F1
#
_entry.id   AF-A0A961RA68-F1
#
_cell.length_a   1.000
_cell.length_b   1.000
_cell.length_c   1.000
_cell.angle_alpha   90.00
_cell.angle_beta   90.00
_cell.angle_gamma   90.00
#
_symmetry.space_group_name_H-M   'P 1'
#
loop_
_entity.id
_entity.type
_entity.pdbx_description
1 polymer ?
#
loop_
_entity_poly.entity_id
_entity_poly.type
_entity_poly.pdbx_seq_one_letter_code
_entity_poly.pdbx_strand_id
1 'polypeptide(L)'
;MDDFEDPGAALRIVSHMRRGAVRAEPLAGVGRLALIREDGESLAVDAQAFRALARQGLISKTGRDGLARLTAEAGPWFKSRSAAARNKDKKMGARRAGEGTAAAINPAESPVALLTRLRCRDGKPWLGAAESEAAERLRRDFELACLQPSVTMNWRFGEATGDSLGAHGGKAELSDMALAARTRVHQALEAVGPELSGFLLDVCCFLKGLEHVERERQWPARSAKLMLRTALAILARHYGTTGGTGGGAARSWGVGDFRPAASDWGSSQAMEADAAS
;
A
#
# COMPACT_ATOMS: atom_id res chain seq x y z
N MET A 1 7.69 -3.19 32.50
CA MET A 1 7.21 -3.85 31.27
C MET A 1 5.89 -3.18 30.99
N ASP A 2 5.89 -2.14 30.14
CA ASP A 2 4.72 -1.26 30.04
C ASP A 2 3.67 -1.86 29.10
N ASP A 3 2.48 -2.12 29.64
CA ASP A 3 1.29 -2.61 28.93
C ASP A 3 0.64 -1.51 28.10
N PHE A 4 1.22 -1.22 26.94
CA PHE A 4 0.48 -0.57 25.87
C PHE A 4 -0.01 -1.64 24.90
N GLU A 5 -1.32 -1.79 24.81
CA GLU A 5 -1.99 -2.72 23.89
C GLU A 5 -1.65 -2.40 22.42
N ASP A 6 -1.48 -1.11 22.10
CA ASP A 6 -0.92 -0.63 20.83
C ASP A 6 0.19 0.43 21.06
N PRO A 7 1.48 0.03 20.95
CA PRO A 7 2.62 0.95 21.05
C PRO A 7 2.64 2.03 19.96
N GLY A 8 2.04 1.77 18.80
CA GLY A 8 1.95 2.71 17.68
C GLY A 8 0.97 3.85 17.97
N ALA A 9 -0.20 3.54 18.53
CA ALA A 9 -1.17 4.54 19.00
C ALA A 9 -0.55 5.48 20.04
N ALA A 10 0.19 4.94 21.02
CA ALA A 10 0.84 5.74 22.06
C ALA A 10 1.87 6.72 21.48
N LEU A 11 2.68 6.28 20.51
CA LEU A 11 3.64 7.15 19.82
C LEU A 11 2.95 8.23 18.98
N ARG A 12 1.82 7.93 18.34
CA ARG A 12 1.04 8.91 17.56
C ARG A 12 0.46 10.00 18.45
N ILE A 13 -0.10 9.65 19.61
CA ILE A 13 -0.62 10.62 20.59
C ILE A 13 0.50 11.57 21.04
N VAL A 14 1.63 11.02 21.49
CA VAL A 14 2.76 11.84 21.95
C VAL A 14 3.31 12.70 20.80
N SER A 15 3.42 12.16 19.59
CA SER A 15 3.88 12.93 18.42
C SER A 15 2.95 14.10 18.08
N HIS A 16 1.64 13.91 18.21
CA HIS A 16 0.65 14.97 17.96
C HIS A 16 0.71 16.06 19.05
N MET A 17 0.83 15.68 20.32
CA MET A 17 0.92 16.60 21.46
C MET A 17 2.29 17.30 21.59
N ARG A 18 3.33 16.87 20.87
CA ARG A 18 4.61 17.60 20.80
C ARG A 18 4.50 18.94 20.07
N ARG A 19 3.44 19.12 19.27
CA ARG A 19 3.19 20.34 18.49
C ARG A 19 2.33 21.37 19.24
N GLY A 20 1.71 20.98 20.35
CA GLY A 20 0.85 21.87 21.14
C GLY A 20 0.02 21.11 22.16
N ALA A 21 -0.59 21.85 23.08
CA ALA A 21 -1.55 21.30 24.03
C ALA A 21 -2.82 20.83 23.28
N VAL A 22 -3.50 19.82 23.83
CA VAL A 22 -4.71 19.26 23.23
C VAL A 22 -5.86 19.26 24.19
N ARG A 23 -7.06 19.55 23.68
CA ARG A 23 -8.32 19.28 24.34
C ARG A 23 -8.75 17.85 23.99
N ALA A 24 -9.10 17.06 25.00
CA ALA A 24 -9.61 15.72 24.78
C ALA A 24 -11.14 15.72 24.87
N GLU A 25 -11.82 15.48 23.76
CA GLU A 25 -13.27 15.44 23.69
C GLU A 25 -13.76 14.01 23.38
N PRO A 26 -14.82 13.52 24.04
CA PRO A 26 -15.39 12.21 23.74
C PRO A 26 -16.03 12.22 22.36
N LEU A 27 -15.69 11.25 21.52
CA LEU A 27 -16.37 11.05 20.24
C LEU A 27 -17.64 10.21 20.42
N ALA A 28 -18.64 10.43 19.56
CA ALA A 28 -19.82 9.56 19.48
C ALA A 28 -19.36 8.13 19.11
N GLY A 29 -19.35 7.25 20.11
CA GLY A 29 -18.83 5.88 20.01
C GLY A 29 -18.22 5.42 21.34
N VAL A 30 -18.22 4.12 21.60
CA VAL A 30 -17.67 3.57 22.85
C VAL A 30 -16.15 3.72 22.85
N GLY A 31 -15.61 4.47 23.81
CA GLY A 31 -14.19 4.44 24.16
C GLY A 31 -13.23 5.23 23.24
N ARG A 32 -13.70 6.21 22.45
CA ARG A 32 -12.82 7.04 21.60
C ARG A 32 -12.78 8.51 22.04
N LEU A 33 -11.62 9.14 21.81
CA LEU A 33 -11.40 10.56 22.06
C LEU A 33 -10.91 11.25 20.78
N ALA A 34 -11.35 12.48 20.55
CA ALA A 34 -10.66 13.43 19.68
C ALA A 34 -9.71 14.25 20.53
N LEU A 35 -8.44 14.23 20.16
CA LEU A 35 -7.44 15.16 20.67
C LEU A 35 -7.39 16.34 19.70
N ILE A 36 -7.94 17.48 20.11
CA ILE A 36 -8.03 18.69 19.30
C ILE A 36 -6.94 19.65 19.76
N ARG A 37 -6.01 19.99 18.86
CA ARG A 37 -4.96 20.98 19.12
C ARG A 37 -5.50 22.40 18.93
N GLU A 38 -4.83 23.38 19.53
CA GLU A 38 -5.22 24.80 19.45
C GLU A 38 -5.29 25.36 18.02
N ASP A 39 -4.61 24.75 17.06
CA ASP A 39 -4.66 25.10 15.63
C ASP A 39 -5.80 24.41 14.85
N GLY A 40 -6.66 23.66 15.53
CA GLY A 40 -7.81 22.98 14.95
C GLY A 40 -7.52 21.59 14.37
N GLU A 41 -6.25 21.14 14.37
CA GLU A 41 -5.96 19.75 13.99
C GLU A 41 -6.52 18.79 15.04
N SER A 42 -7.22 17.74 14.59
CA SER A 42 -7.76 16.71 15.46
C SER A 42 -7.14 15.34 15.16
N LEU A 43 -6.89 14.57 16.22
CA LEU A 43 -6.46 13.18 16.13
C LEU A 43 -7.45 12.29 16.90
N ALA A 44 -8.15 11.42 16.17
CA ALA A 44 -9.00 10.39 16.79
C ALA A 44 -8.13 9.26 17.34
N VAL A 45 -8.32 8.94 18.63
CA VAL A 45 -7.55 7.92 19.35
C VAL A 45 -8.44 7.10 20.26
N ASP A 46 -7.93 5.92 20.61
CA ASP A 46 -8.53 5.10 21.65
C ASP A 46 -8.35 5.75 23.04
N ALA A 47 -9.43 5.81 23.82
CA ALA A 47 -9.43 6.42 25.15
C ALA A 47 -8.55 5.67 26.15
N GLN A 48 -8.38 4.35 26.00
CA GLN A 48 -7.52 3.53 26.84
C GLN A 48 -6.06 3.85 26.58
N ALA A 49 -5.65 4.04 25.32
CA ALA A 49 -4.29 4.47 24.98
C ALA A 49 -3.96 5.85 25.59
N PHE A 50 -4.88 6.81 25.49
CA PHE A 50 -4.71 8.13 26.10
C PHE A 50 -4.64 8.05 27.64
N ARG A 51 -5.51 7.26 28.28
CA ARG A 51 -5.50 7.04 29.73
C ARG A 51 -4.23 6.32 30.19
N ALA A 52 -3.70 5.38 29.41
CA ALA A 52 -2.46 4.68 29.72
C ALA A 52 -1.26 5.65 29.76
N LEU A 53 -1.18 6.58 28.80
CA LEU A 53 -0.15 7.63 28.78
C LEU A 53 -0.28 8.57 30.00
N ALA A 54 -1.51 8.94 30.39
CA ALA A 54 -1.74 9.74 31.59
C ALA A 54 -1.37 8.98 32.88
N ARG A 55 -1.67 7.67 32.97
CA ARG A 55 -1.30 6.82 34.11
C ARG A 55 0.22 6.67 34.27
N GLN A 56 0.94 6.65 33.16
CA GLN A 56 2.41 6.62 33.15
C GLN A 56 3.05 7.99 33.36
N GLY A 57 2.24 9.03 33.64
CA GLY A 57 2.76 10.37 33.90
C GLY A 57 3.30 11.08 32.65
N LEU A 58 3.05 10.58 31.44
CA LEU A 58 3.55 11.17 30.19
C LEU A 58 2.67 12.32 29.70
N ILE A 59 1.41 12.33 30.12
CA ILE A 59 0.45 13.40 29.83
C ILE A 59 -0.06 13.94 31.16
N SER A 60 -0.07 15.27 31.28
CA SER A 60 -0.67 15.94 32.42
C SER A 60 -2.18 15.72 32.43
N LYS A 61 -2.77 15.54 33.61
CA LYS A 61 -4.22 15.68 33.76
C LYS A 61 -4.63 17.05 33.25
N THR A 62 -5.77 17.12 32.58
CA THR A 62 -6.34 18.36 32.04
C THR A 62 -6.33 19.43 33.14
N GLY A 63 -5.65 20.54 32.89
CA GLY A 63 -5.56 21.65 33.84
C GLY A 63 -6.90 22.39 34.01
N ARG A 64 -6.91 23.51 34.75
CA ARG A 64 -8.11 24.38 34.85
C ARG A 64 -8.61 24.90 33.50
N ASP A 65 -7.73 24.90 32.50
CA ASP A 65 -7.97 25.27 31.11
C ASP A 65 -8.55 24.13 30.25
N GLY A 66 -8.68 22.92 30.80
CA GLY A 66 -9.19 21.76 30.07
C GLY A 66 -8.23 21.25 28.99
N LEU A 67 -6.94 21.62 29.06
CA LEU A 67 -5.91 21.19 28.12
C LEU A 67 -4.97 20.15 28.73
N ALA A 68 -4.69 19.09 27.98
CA ALA A 68 -3.70 18.08 28.28
C ALA A 68 -2.37 18.44 27.60
N ARG A 69 -1.26 18.33 28.35
CA ARG A 69 0.10 18.64 27.88
C ARG A 69 1.03 17.47 28.13
N LEU A 70 2.09 17.38 27.33
CA LEU A 70 3.16 16.43 27.61
C LEU A 70 3.93 16.86 28.85
N THR A 71 4.26 15.89 29.70
CA THR A 71 5.17 16.12 30.83
C THR A 71 6.62 16.04 30.37
N ALA A 72 7.55 16.38 31.27
CA ALA A 72 8.99 16.26 31.01
C ALA A 72 9.42 14.80 30.70
N GLU A 73 8.68 13.81 31.21
CA GLU A 73 8.97 12.38 31.05
C GLU A 73 8.60 11.84 29.66
N ALA A 74 7.67 12.51 28.95
CA ALA A 74 7.25 12.13 27.61
C ALA A 74 8.38 12.20 26.57
N GLY A 75 9.29 13.17 26.70
CA GLY A 75 10.40 13.35 25.77
C GLY A 75 11.39 12.18 25.78
N PRO A 76 11.99 11.84 26.93
CA PRO A 76 12.86 10.66 27.08
C PRO A 76 12.15 9.35 26.72
N TRP A 77 10.89 9.19 27.15
CA TRP A 77 10.09 8.01 26.80
C TRP A 77 9.92 7.87 25.28
N PHE A 78 9.56 8.95 24.60
CA PHE A 78 9.39 8.97 23.13
C PHE A 78 10.70 8.67 22.42
N LYS A 79 11.83 9.24 22.86
CA LYS A 79 13.15 8.98 22.28
C LYS A 79 13.56 7.51 22.47
N SER A 80 13.40 6.96 23.67
CA SER A 80 13.71 5.56 23.98
C SER A 80 12.88 4.59 23.12
N ARG A 81 11.57 4.81 22.99
CA ARG A 81 10.67 3.94 22.24
C ARG A 81 10.73 4.12 20.73
N SER A 82 10.90 5.33 20.23
CA SER A 82 11.15 5.56 18.79
C SER A 82 12.50 4.98 18.37
N ALA A 83 13.51 5.00 19.24
CA ALA A 83 14.79 4.33 19.01
C ALA A 83 14.69 2.81 19.11
N ALA A 84 13.96 2.26 20.09
CA ALA A 84 13.75 0.82 20.24
C ALA A 84 12.93 0.22 19.09
N ALA A 85 11.91 0.95 18.60
CA ALA A 85 11.20 0.62 17.37
C ALA A 85 12.17 0.56 16.17
N ARG A 86 13.04 1.57 16.00
CA ARG A 86 14.10 1.56 14.98
C ARG A 86 15.13 0.44 15.15
N ASN A 87 15.40 0.00 16.38
CA ASN A 87 16.47 -0.97 16.66
C ASN A 87 16.03 -2.43 16.44
N LYS A 88 14.72 -2.73 16.57
CA LYS A 88 14.16 -4.02 16.12
C LYS A 88 14.32 -4.20 14.61
N ASP A 89 14.13 -3.13 13.83
CA ASP A 89 14.32 -3.14 12.38
C ASP A 89 15.82 -3.25 12.00
N LYS A 90 16.70 -2.61 12.78
CA LYS A 90 18.16 -2.63 12.54
C LYS A 90 18.82 -4.00 12.74
N LYS A 91 18.30 -4.86 13.63
CA LYS A 91 18.96 -6.14 13.94
C LYS A 91 18.80 -7.20 12.82
N MET A 92 17.90 -6.99 11.85
CA MET A 92 17.84 -7.78 10.60
C MET A 92 18.58 -7.13 9.42
N GLY A 93 18.97 -5.86 9.52
CA GLY A 93 19.59 -5.08 8.44
C GLY A 93 21.12 -5.04 8.45
N ALA A 94 21.79 -5.60 9.47
CA ALA A 94 23.23 -5.49 9.62
C ALA A 94 24.01 -6.60 8.89
N ARG A 95 23.86 -6.71 7.55
CA ARG A 95 24.92 -7.22 6.66
C ARG A 95 24.82 -6.53 5.30
N ARG A 96 25.65 -5.47 5.20
CA ARG A 96 26.13 -4.71 4.03
C ARG A 96 25.29 -3.49 3.57
N ALA A 97 25.85 -2.34 3.93
CA ALA A 97 26.16 -1.12 3.15
C ALA A 97 25.14 -0.69 2.08
N GLY A 98 24.68 0.55 2.02
CA GLY A 98 25.03 1.79 2.69
C GLY A 98 24.11 2.88 2.12
N GLU A 99 23.91 3.95 2.88
CA GLU A 99 23.13 5.16 2.54
C GLU A 99 21.68 4.98 2.08
N GLY A 100 20.76 5.44 2.93
CA GLY A 100 19.34 5.49 2.59
C GLY A 100 18.50 5.65 3.85
N THR A 101 18.24 6.90 4.22
CA THR A 101 17.28 7.35 5.23
C THR A 101 15.98 6.56 5.21
N ALA A 102 15.72 5.79 6.26
CA ALA A 102 14.38 5.30 6.57
C ALA A 102 13.52 6.49 7.03
N ALA A 103 12.89 7.14 6.06
CA ALA A 103 11.87 8.13 6.31
C ALA A 103 10.76 7.51 7.16
N ALA A 104 10.29 8.26 8.16
CA ALA A 104 9.04 7.95 8.82
C ALA A 104 7.97 7.84 7.71
N ILE A 105 7.38 6.66 7.57
CA ILE A 105 6.31 6.42 6.60
C ILE A 105 5.18 7.37 6.99
N ASN A 106 5.07 8.46 6.24
CA ASN A 106 3.89 9.30 6.27
C ASN A 106 2.76 8.43 5.71
N PRO A 107 1.66 8.18 6.42
CA PRO A 107 0.52 7.46 5.85
C PRO A 107 -0.11 8.19 4.65
N ALA A 108 0.31 9.43 4.36
CA ALA A 108 0.02 10.13 3.11
C ALA A 108 0.91 9.73 1.92
N GLU A 109 2.02 9.02 2.13
CA GLU A 109 2.87 8.49 1.06
C GLU A 109 2.48 7.03 0.75
N SER A 110 2.02 6.77 -0.47
CA SER A 110 1.74 5.41 -0.98
C SER A 110 3.00 4.54 -0.93
N PRO A 111 2.93 3.23 -0.59
CA PRO A 111 4.07 2.32 -0.63
C PRO A 111 4.79 2.34 -1.99
N VAL A 112 4.03 2.55 -3.07
CA VAL A 112 4.56 2.67 -4.43
C VAL A 112 5.37 3.96 -4.60
N ALA A 113 4.98 5.06 -3.97
CA ALA A 113 5.72 6.32 -3.98
C ALA A 113 7.08 6.24 -3.26
N LEU A 114 7.22 5.34 -2.28
CA LEU A 114 8.52 5.05 -1.68
C LEU A 114 9.43 4.25 -2.62
N LEU A 115 8.84 3.34 -3.40
CA LEU A 115 9.57 2.48 -4.32
C LEU A 115 10.11 3.22 -5.55
N THR A 116 9.47 4.30 -6.00
CA THR A 116 9.98 5.15 -7.10
C THR A 116 11.26 5.90 -6.72
N ARG A 117 11.48 6.16 -5.43
CA ARG A 117 12.71 6.80 -4.92
C ARG A 117 13.90 5.85 -4.87
N LEU A 118 13.66 4.53 -4.88
CA LEU A 118 14.71 3.53 -4.84
C LEU A 118 15.43 3.45 -6.18
N ARG A 119 16.76 3.29 -6.13
CA ARG A 119 17.59 3.04 -7.31
C ARG A 119 18.09 1.60 -7.32
N CYS A 120 18.18 1.02 -8.51
CA CYS A 120 18.87 -0.24 -8.73
C CYS A 120 20.39 -0.05 -8.63
N ARG A 121 21.13 -1.17 -8.63
CA ARG A 121 22.60 -1.17 -8.67
C ARG A 121 23.15 -0.34 -9.83
N ASP A 122 22.43 -0.31 -10.94
CA ASP A 122 22.80 0.41 -12.17
C ASP A 122 22.36 1.89 -12.14
N GLY A 123 21.95 2.43 -11.00
CA GLY A 123 21.56 3.84 -10.83
C GLY A 123 20.18 4.23 -11.39
N LYS A 124 19.56 3.37 -12.19
CA LYS A 124 18.19 3.54 -12.72
C LYS A 124 17.14 3.42 -11.61
N PRO A 125 15.98 4.10 -11.73
CA PRO A 125 14.89 3.93 -10.77
C PRO A 125 14.43 2.47 -10.73
N TRP A 126 14.14 1.97 -9.53
CA TRP A 126 13.70 0.59 -9.35
C TRP A 126 12.29 0.37 -9.91
N LEU A 127 11.44 1.39 -9.90
CA LEU A 127 10.13 1.38 -10.53
C LEU A 127 10.07 2.47 -11.60
N GLY A 128 9.69 2.13 -12.83
CA GLY A 128 9.54 3.07 -13.91
C GLY A 128 8.26 3.91 -13.77
N ALA A 129 8.21 5.03 -14.49
CA ALA A 129 7.08 5.96 -14.45
C ALA A 129 5.76 5.33 -14.91
N ALA A 130 5.82 4.44 -15.91
CA ALA A 130 4.65 3.71 -16.42
C ALA A 130 4.02 2.79 -15.37
N GLU A 131 4.86 2.12 -14.58
CA GLU A 131 4.45 1.18 -13.54
C GLU A 131 3.92 1.92 -12.31
N SER A 132 4.53 3.06 -11.94
CA SER A 132 3.99 3.92 -10.89
C SER A 132 2.66 4.56 -11.26
N GLU A 133 2.51 5.02 -12.50
CA GLU A 133 1.24 5.58 -12.98
C GLU A 133 0.14 4.52 -13.03
N ALA A 134 0.48 3.30 -13.47
CA ALA A 134 -0.45 2.17 -13.45
C ALA A 134 -0.93 1.84 -12.03
N ALA A 135 -0.02 1.85 -11.05
CA ALA A 135 -0.36 1.60 -9.66
C ALA A 135 -1.32 2.66 -9.10
N GLU A 136 -1.02 3.94 -9.34
CA GLU A 136 -1.86 5.05 -8.86
C GLU A 136 -3.20 5.09 -9.60
N ARG A 137 -3.24 4.76 -10.89
CA ARG A 137 -4.47 4.63 -11.65
C ARG A 137 -5.38 3.52 -11.10
N LEU A 138 -4.82 2.35 -10.81
CA LEU A 138 -5.56 1.26 -10.15
C LEU A 138 -6.14 1.71 -8.82
N ARG A 139 -5.36 2.42 -8.01
CA ARG A 139 -5.81 2.95 -6.73
C ARG A 139 -6.96 3.95 -6.89
N ARG A 140 -6.85 4.90 -7.83
CA ARG A 140 -7.93 5.86 -8.14
C ARG A 140 -9.20 5.15 -8.61
N ASP A 141 -9.08 4.16 -9.50
CA ASP A 141 -10.22 3.36 -9.95
C ASP A 141 -10.85 2.57 -8.78
N PHE A 142 -10.04 2.02 -7.86
CA PHE A 142 -10.51 1.30 -6.67
C PHE A 142 -11.27 2.21 -5.68
N GLU A 143 -10.76 3.43 -5.47
CA GLU A 143 -11.40 4.44 -4.62
C GLU A 143 -12.72 4.92 -5.24
N LEU A 144 -12.75 5.20 -6.54
CA LEU A 144 -13.97 5.56 -7.29
C LEU A 144 -15.01 4.44 -7.30
N ALA A 145 -14.55 3.20 -7.40
CA ALA A 145 -15.38 2.01 -7.38
C ALA A 145 -16.04 1.73 -6.01
N CYS A 146 -15.65 2.48 -4.96
CA CYS A 146 -16.10 2.29 -3.58
C CYS A 146 -15.94 0.86 -3.07
N LEU A 147 -14.87 0.19 -3.50
CA LEU A 147 -14.56 -1.18 -3.11
C LEU A 147 -13.88 -1.27 -1.74
N GLN A 148 -13.66 -0.13 -1.08
CA GLN A 148 -13.10 -0.10 0.26
C GLN A 148 -14.16 -0.55 1.28
N PRO A 149 -13.85 -1.53 2.16
CA PRO A 149 -14.76 -1.90 3.25
C PRO A 149 -15.00 -0.69 4.14
N SER A 150 -16.24 -0.20 4.19
CA SER A 150 -16.65 0.88 5.10
C SER A 150 -17.86 0.43 5.91
N VAL A 151 -17.75 0.53 7.23
CA VAL A 151 -18.85 0.22 8.17
C VAL A 151 -19.80 1.41 8.32
N THR A 152 -19.40 2.59 7.85
CA THR A 152 -20.19 3.83 7.86
C THR A 152 -20.50 4.30 6.44
N MET A 153 -21.63 5.01 6.25
CA MET A 153 -21.95 5.63 4.96
C MET A 153 -20.74 6.45 4.45
N ASN A 154 -20.34 6.20 3.20
CA ASN A 154 -19.23 6.92 2.55
C ASN A 154 -19.77 8.23 1.96
N TRP A 155 -19.56 9.34 2.66
CA TRP A 155 -20.04 10.68 2.29
C TRP A 155 -19.21 11.38 1.19
N ARG A 156 -18.18 10.72 0.63
CA ARG A 156 -17.34 11.28 -0.45
C ARG A 156 -18.11 11.63 -1.73
N PHE A 157 -19.34 11.17 -1.85
CA PHE A 157 -20.25 11.51 -2.94
C PHE A 157 -21.02 12.82 -2.74
N GLY A 158 -21.01 13.40 -1.52
CA GLY A 158 -21.67 14.66 -1.23
C GLY A 158 -20.85 15.89 -1.65
N GLU A 159 -19.52 15.84 -1.48
CA GLU A 159 -18.64 17.02 -1.62
C GLU A 159 -18.18 17.30 -3.06
N ALA A 160 -18.26 16.34 -3.98
CA ALA A 160 -17.96 16.57 -5.40
C ALA A 160 -19.08 17.33 -6.14
N THR A 161 -20.22 17.53 -5.50
CA THR A 161 -21.39 18.21 -6.08
C THR A 161 -21.50 19.62 -5.51
N GLY A 162 -20.57 20.48 -5.90
CA GLY A 162 -20.78 21.92 -5.82
C GLY A 162 -21.94 22.30 -6.73
N ASP A 163 -23.10 22.57 -6.13
CA ASP A 163 -24.16 23.53 -6.49
C ASP A 163 -24.46 23.85 -7.97
N SER A 164 -24.22 22.97 -8.95
CA SER A 164 -24.40 23.33 -10.38
C SER A 164 -24.94 22.22 -11.30
N LEU A 165 -25.42 21.09 -10.79
CA LEU A 165 -26.19 20.16 -11.62
C LEU A 165 -27.47 19.73 -10.89
N GLY A 166 -28.58 20.10 -11.52
CA GLY A 166 -29.94 19.90 -11.04
C GLY A 166 -30.17 18.47 -10.55
N ALA A 167 -30.89 18.41 -9.43
CA ALA A 167 -31.45 17.21 -8.84
C ALA A 167 -32.01 16.27 -9.92
N HIS A 168 -31.86 14.96 -9.67
CA HIS A 168 -32.27 13.77 -10.45
C HIS A 168 -31.21 13.09 -11.34
N GLY A 169 -30.10 13.76 -11.71
CA GLY A 169 -29.02 13.15 -12.52
C GLY A 169 -27.81 12.64 -11.72
N GLY A 170 -27.39 13.37 -10.69
CA GLY A 170 -26.10 13.12 -10.02
C GLY A 170 -25.98 11.75 -9.34
N LYS A 171 -27.05 11.19 -8.74
CA LYS A 171 -26.96 9.85 -8.10
C LYS A 171 -26.82 8.73 -9.12
N ALA A 172 -27.48 8.84 -10.28
CA ALA A 172 -27.41 7.87 -11.35
C ALA A 172 -26.03 7.94 -12.05
N GLU A 173 -25.56 9.15 -12.37
CA GLU A 173 -24.23 9.36 -12.96
C GLU A 173 -23.10 8.90 -12.03
N LEU A 174 -23.20 9.17 -10.72
CA LEU A 174 -22.24 8.66 -9.72
C LEU A 174 -22.25 7.13 -9.63
N SER A 175 -23.44 6.52 -9.72
CA SER A 175 -23.59 5.06 -9.76
C SER A 175 -22.96 4.48 -11.03
N ASP A 176 -23.16 5.11 -12.18
CA ASP A 176 -22.59 4.69 -13.46
C ASP A 176 -21.07 4.84 -13.49
N MET A 177 -20.54 5.93 -12.93
CA MET A 177 -19.11 6.14 -12.76
C MET A 177 -18.48 5.09 -11.84
N ALA A 178 -19.14 4.75 -10.73
CA ALA A 178 -18.69 3.70 -9.83
C ALA A 178 -18.74 2.31 -10.50
N LEU A 179 -19.80 2.00 -11.24
CA LEU A 179 -19.91 0.76 -12.01
C LEU A 179 -18.82 0.66 -13.09
N ALA A 180 -18.58 1.74 -13.84
CA ALA A 180 -17.50 1.80 -14.82
C ALA A 180 -16.12 1.61 -14.17
N ALA A 181 -15.90 2.21 -13.00
CA ALA A 181 -14.66 2.02 -12.24
C ALA A 181 -14.50 0.57 -11.75
N ARG A 182 -15.57 -0.07 -11.24
CA ARG A 182 -15.56 -1.49 -10.85
C ARG A 182 -15.19 -2.39 -12.03
N THR A 183 -15.76 -2.13 -13.20
CA THR A 183 -15.42 -2.88 -14.44
C THR A 183 -13.95 -2.71 -14.80
N ARG A 184 -13.40 -1.49 -14.74
CA ARG A 184 -11.96 -1.25 -15.00
C ARG A 184 -11.06 -1.96 -13.99
N VAL A 185 -11.40 -1.92 -12.70
CA VAL A 185 -10.66 -2.66 -11.67
C VAL A 185 -10.70 -4.16 -11.96
N HIS A 186 -11.88 -4.71 -12.24
CA HIS A 186 -12.03 -6.14 -12.53
C HIS A 186 -11.18 -6.56 -13.74
N GLN A 187 -11.25 -5.81 -14.85
CA GLN A 187 -10.44 -6.07 -16.04
C GLN A 187 -8.94 -6.00 -15.78
N ALA A 188 -8.50 -5.04 -14.95
CA ALA A 188 -7.11 -4.92 -14.56
C ALA A 188 -6.62 -6.11 -13.71
N LEU A 189 -7.45 -6.59 -12.78
CA LEU A 189 -7.13 -7.75 -11.95
C LEU A 189 -7.14 -9.06 -12.75
N GLU A 190 -8.07 -9.23 -13.68
CA GLU A 190 -8.08 -10.35 -14.64
C GLU A 190 -6.80 -10.38 -15.48
N ALA A 191 -6.36 -9.22 -15.99
CA ALA A 191 -5.13 -9.12 -16.76
C ALA A 191 -3.88 -9.49 -15.94
N VAL A 192 -3.85 -9.14 -14.65
CA VAL A 192 -2.77 -9.48 -13.71
C VAL A 192 -2.79 -10.96 -13.32
N GLY A 193 -3.98 -11.56 -13.26
CA GLY A 193 -4.19 -12.97 -12.91
C GLY A 193 -4.41 -13.21 -11.41
N PRO A 194 -5.04 -14.35 -11.04
CA PRO A 194 -5.51 -14.64 -9.69
C PRO A 194 -4.37 -14.73 -8.66
N GLU A 195 -3.18 -15.16 -9.07
CA GLU A 195 -2.02 -15.34 -8.19
C GLU A 195 -1.49 -14.02 -7.62
N LEU A 196 -1.59 -12.94 -8.41
CA LEU A 196 -1.00 -11.64 -8.08
C LEU A 196 -2.04 -10.56 -7.77
N SER A 197 -3.30 -10.75 -8.18
CA SER A 197 -4.37 -9.75 -8.02
C SER A 197 -4.60 -9.36 -6.56
N GLY A 198 -4.74 -10.35 -5.66
CA GLY A 198 -4.91 -10.10 -4.24
C GLY A 198 -3.72 -9.39 -3.60
N PHE A 199 -2.50 -9.79 -3.99
CA PHE A 199 -1.27 -9.16 -3.53
C PHE A 199 -1.14 -7.71 -4.02
N LEU A 200 -1.54 -7.45 -5.26
CA LEU A 200 -1.51 -6.11 -5.85
C LEU A 200 -2.50 -5.17 -5.15
N LEU A 201 -3.70 -5.65 -4.80
CA LEU A 201 -4.68 -4.88 -4.03
C LEU A 201 -4.18 -4.55 -2.61
N ASP A 202 -3.58 -5.52 -1.93
CA ASP A 202 -2.97 -5.35 -0.59
C ASP A 202 -1.99 -4.17 -0.56
N VAL A 203 -1.11 -4.09 -1.57
CA VAL A 203 -0.05 -3.07 -1.60
C VAL A 203 -0.52 -1.75 -2.19
N CYS A 204 -1.22 -1.76 -3.32
CA CYS A 204 -1.58 -0.53 -4.03
C CYS A 204 -2.83 0.16 -3.47
N CYS A 205 -3.81 -0.62 -2.99
CA CYS A 205 -5.10 -0.08 -2.55
C CYS A 205 -5.21 -0.04 -1.02
N PHE A 206 -4.80 -1.11 -0.34
CA PHE A 206 -4.82 -1.19 1.12
C PHE A 206 -3.54 -0.67 1.78
N LEU A 207 -2.55 -0.27 0.98
CA LEU A 207 -1.29 0.34 1.41
C LEU A 207 -0.52 -0.52 2.45
N LYS A 208 -0.68 -1.85 2.41
CA LYS A 208 0.05 -2.77 3.27
C LYS A 208 1.54 -2.74 2.92
N GLY A 209 2.40 -2.75 3.93
CA GLY A 209 3.84 -2.85 3.74
C GLY A 209 4.24 -4.23 3.19
N LEU A 210 5.27 -4.27 2.34
CA LEU A 210 5.70 -5.52 1.68
C LEU A 210 6.05 -6.63 2.68
N GLU A 211 6.72 -6.30 3.78
CA GLU A 211 7.07 -7.27 4.83
C GLU A 211 5.86 -7.90 5.51
N HIS A 212 4.79 -7.12 5.67
CA HIS A 212 3.55 -7.62 6.24
C HIS A 212 2.92 -8.64 5.30
N VAL A 213 2.89 -8.34 4.00
CA VAL A 213 2.32 -9.25 3.00
C VAL A 213 3.16 -10.53 2.84
N GLU A 214 4.49 -10.43 2.92
CA GLU A 214 5.37 -11.63 2.92
C GLU A 214 5.02 -12.58 4.08
N ARG A 215 4.78 -12.02 5.28
CA ARG A 215 4.40 -12.82 6.46
C ARG A 215 3.01 -13.43 6.33
N GLU A 216 2.02 -12.66 5.86
CA GLU A 216 0.64 -13.14 5.67
C GLU A 216 0.58 -14.28 4.64
N ARG A 217 1.33 -14.17 3.56
CA ARG A 217 1.34 -15.14 2.45
C ARG A 217 2.38 -16.26 2.61
N GLN A 218 3.11 -16.29 3.73
CA GLN A 218 4.22 -17.21 3.99
C GLN A 218 5.25 -17.28 2.86
N TRP A 219 5.48 -16.15 2.19
CA TRP A 219 6.45 -16.09 1.11
C TRP A 219 7.88 -16.04 1.67
N PRO A 220 8.87 -16.55 0.92
CA PRO A 220 10.28 -16.36 1.26
C PRO A 220 10.59 -14.87 1.42
N ALA A 221 11.44 -14.54 2.38
CA ALA A 221 11.83 -13.15 2.63
C ALA A 221 12.37 -12.49 1.35
N ARG A 222 12.01 -11.22 1.13
CA ARG A 222 12.43 -10.38 -0.02
C ARG A 222 11.86 -10.79 -1.38
N SER A 223 10.86 -11.65 -1.43
CA SER A 223 10.19 -12.05 -2.67
C SER A 223 9.13 -11.04 -3.13
N ALA A 224 8.46 -10.33 -2.21
CA ALA A 224 7.33 -9.47 -2.54
C ALA A 224 7.72 -8.31 -3.45
N LYS A 225 8.94 -7.78 -3.28
CA LYS A 225 9.47 -6.71 -4.14
C LYS A 225 9.53 -7.16 -5.61
N LEU A 226 10.03 -8.36 -5.89
CA LEU A 226 10.09 -8.89 -7.25
C LEU A 226 8.69 -9.15 -7.81
N MET A 227 7.82 -9.77 -7.01
CA MET A 227 6.44 -10.06 -7.42
C MET A 227 5.66 -8.79 -7.74
N LEU A 228 5.89 -7.72 -6.96
CA LEU A 228 5.23 -6.43 -7.18
C LEU A 228 5.66 -5.82 -8.51
N ARG A 229 6.95 -5.90 -8.85
CA ARG A 229 7.45 -5.44 -10.14
C ARG A 229 6.79 -6.20 -11.29
N THR A 230 6.66 -7.52 -11.17
CA THR A 230 6.00 -8.36 -12.18
C THR A 230 4.52 -7.97 -12.35
N ALA A 231 3.79 -7.82 -11.24
CA ALA A 231 2.38 -7.42 -11.27
C ALA A 231 2.19 -6.03 -11.88
N LEU A 232 3.00 -5.05 -11.49
CA LEU A 232 2.93 -3.68 -12.02
C LEU A 232 3.32 -3.58 -13.49
N ALA A 233 4.26 -4.40 -13.95
CA ALA A 233 4.59 -4.48 -15.37
C ALA A 233 3.42 -5.03 -16.20
N ILE A 234 2.66 -6.00 -15.68
CA ILE A 234 1.44 -6.50 -16.32
C ILE A 234 0.37 -5.40 -16.35
N LEU A 235 0.18 -4.73 -15.22
CA LEU A 235 -0.79 -3.65 -15.04
C LEU A 235 -0.50 -2.45 -15.98
N ALA A 236 0.77 -2.07 -16.13
CA ALA A 236 1.18 -0.99 -17.03
C ALA A 236 0.92 -1.30 -18.51
N ARG A 237 1.01 -2.57 -18.90
CA ARG A 237 0.57 -3.01 -20.24
C ARG A 237 -0.94 -2.94 -20.38
N HIS A 238 -1.68 -3.36 -19.37
CA HIS A 238 -3.15 -3.30 -19.38
C HIS A 238 -3.68 -1.86 -19.51
N TYR A 239 -3.13 -0.91 -18.75
CA TYR A 239 -3.56 0.50 -18.83
C TYR A 239 -2.96 1.28 -20.00
N GLY A 240 -2.07 0.68 -20.78
CA GLY A 240 -1.36 1.36 -21.87
C GLY A 240 -0.44 2.49 -21.39
N THR A 241 0.00 2.47 -20.13
CA THR A 241 0.91 3.50 -19.56
C THR A 241 2.37 3.29 -19.97
N THR A 242 2.67 2.18 -20.64
CA THR A 242 3.94 1.94 -21.31
C THR A 242 4.04 2.83 -22.56
N GLY A 243 4.52 4.06 -22.36
CA GLY A 243 4.81 4.98 -23.46
C GLY A 243 5.81 4.37 -24.44
N GLY A 244 5.30 3.86 -25.56
CA GLY A 244 6.06 3.59 -26.78
C GLY A 244 7.31 2.73 -26.65
N THR A 245 7.18 1.43 -26.36
CA THR A 245 8.10 0.42 -26.90
C THR A 245 7.35 -0.89 -27.14
N GLY A 246 6.95 -1.08 -28.39
CA GLY A 246 6.60 -2.31 -29.10
C GLY A 246 6.06 -3.49 -28.29
N GLY A 247 4.85 -3.94 -28.66
CA GLY A 247 4.38 -5.28 -28.34
C GLY A 247 5.50 -6.28 -28.60
N GLY A 248 5.98 -6.91 -27.52
CA GLY A 248 7.07 -7.86 -27.59
C GLY A 248 6.63 -9.02 -28.46
N ALA A 249 7.10 -9.04 -29.71
CA ALA A 249 7.04 -10.23 -30.53
C ALA A 249 7.53 -11.40 -29.66
N ALA A 250 6.74 -12.46 -29.58
CA ALA A 250 7.11 -13.64 -28.81
C ALA A 250 8.52 -14.04 -29.23
N ARG A 251 9.48 -13.89 -28.31
CA ARG A 251 10.85 -14.33 -28.57
C ARG A 251 10.79 -15.85 -28.67
N SER A 252 10.91 -16.35 -29.89
CA SER A 252 10.98 -17.78 -30.15
C SER A 252 12.21 -18.33 -29.44
N TRP A 253 12.01 -19.34 -28.62
CA TRP A 253 13.10 -20.03 -27.91
C TRP A 253 13.90 -20.99 -28.82
N GLY A 254 13.57 -21.03 -30.12
CA GLY A 254 14.34 -21.76 -31.13
C GLY A 254 15.35 -20.85 -31.84
N VAL A 255 16.46 -21.44 -32.29
CA VAL A 255 17.25 -20.89 -33.41
C VAL A 255 16.29 -20.69 -34.59
N GLY A 256 16.54 -19.70 -35.46
CA GLY A 256 15.63 -19.31 -36.56
C GLY A 256 15.10 -20.47 -37.42
N ASP A 257 15.82 -21.59 -37.42
CA ASP A 257 15.54 -22.78 -38.24
C ASP A 257 15.08 -24.01 -37.42
N PHE A 258 14.72 -23.87 -36.14
CA PHE A 258 14.29 -25.01 -35.29
C PHE A 258 12.88 -25.54 -35.63
N ARG A 259 12.27 -25.12 -36.74
CA ARG A 259 10.98 -25.70 -37.16
C ARG A 259 11.27 -27.08 -37.78
N PRO A 260 10.92 -28.20 -37.12
CA PRO A 260 11.15 -29.52 -37.70
C PRO A 260 10.40 -29.60 -39.03
N ALA A 261 11.12 -29.91 -40.10
CA ALA A 261 10.50 -30.14 -41.39
C ALA A 261 9.69 -31.43 -41.30
N ALA A 262 8.46 -31.42 -41.84
CA ALA A 262 7.59 -32.59 -41.84
C ALA A 262 8.19 -33.80 -42.57
N SER A 263 9.27 -33.61 -43.35
CA SER A 263 10.05 -34.66 -44.00
C SER A 263 10.76 -35.62 -43.02
N ASP A 264 11.05 -35.19 -41.79
CA ASP A 264 11.78 -36.02 -40.81
C ASP A 264 10.91 -37.13 -40.20
N TRP A 265 9.60 -37.11 -40.45
CA TRP A 265 8.63 -38.10 -39.94
C TRP A 265 8.41 -39.28 -40.90
N GLY A 266 9.03 -39.28 -42.09
CA GLY A 266 8.77 -40.27 -43.15
C GLY A 266 9.75 -41.46 -43.22
N SER A 267 10.88 -41.44 -42.53
CA SER A 267 11.95 -42.42 -42.76
C SER A 267 11.86 -43.70 -41.93
N SER A 268 10.90 -43.83 -41.00
CA SER A 268 10.78 -45.03 -40.15
C SER A 268 9.95 -46.18 -40.73
N GLN A 269 9.23 -45.99 -41.85
CA GLN A 269 8.45 -47.09 -42.47
C GLN A 269 9.18 -47.86 -43.58
N ALA A 270 10.37 -47.44 -44.00
CA ALA A 270 11.10 -48.12 -45.08
C ALA A 270 12.04 -49.25 -44.62
N MET A 271 12.28 -49.41 -43.30
CA MET A 271 13.21 -50.43 -42.77
C MET A 271 12.53 -51.74 -42.33
N GLU A 272 11.20 -51.82 -42.38
CA GLU A 272 10.46 -53.04 -41.97
C GLU A 272 10.03 -53.92 -43.16
N ALA A 273 10.27 -53.47 -44.41
CA ALA A 273 9.91 -54.21 -45.61
C ALA A 273 11.07 -55.05 -46.21
N ASP A 274 12.31 -54.90 -45.73
CA ASP A 274 13.50 -55.56 -46.30
C ASP A 274 14.03 -56.73 -45.43
N ALA A 275 13.26 -57.18 -44.45
CA ALA A 275 13.59 -58.32 -43.57
C ALA A 275 12.69 -59.55 -43.77
N ALA A 276 11.85 -59.55 -44.82
CA ALA A 276 10.89 -60.62 -45.12
C ALA A 276 10.98 -61.10 -46.57
N SER A 277 12.19 -61.32 -47.08
CA SER A 277 12.43 -62.07 -48.33
C SER A 277 13.55 -63.08 -48.14
#